data_AF-A0A127B6X5-F1
#
_entry.id   AF-A0A127B6X5-F1
#
_cell.length_a   1.000
_cell.length_b   1.000
_cell.length_c   1.000
_cell.angle_alpha   90.00
_cell.angle_beta   90.00
_cell.angle_gamma   90.00
#
_symmetry.space_group_name_H-M   'P 1'
#
loop_
_entity.id
_entity.type
_entity.pdbx_description
1 polymer ?
#
loop_
_entity_poly.entity_id
_entity_poly.type
_entity_poly.pdbx_seq_one_letter_code
_entity_poly.pdbx_strand_id
1 'polypeptide(L)'
;MEQTFKMGFYLSQRLVLQITLGIFFLLLNLQMLSITGWMTLEDEFQQKSIDTIKGYHVGSLLFVLFFLARSGIWLPKLPRYVYHFCIWVILSSLALYVVYGFNSMIINYLFAFYCLIIGGLIGSQLTKEEVVSVFRKVSLLVFAIIAVKLFYYQEEVVRFLKAPIGHPNIETLFGGGVNLEATWVAFHLGFFVKNRKLLFYLLVLFSLGLSILYASRVGVILSLLVFLLRFMSAIPSKVERRYLVTGIGILFLLVLVSVDLGKVSQQIYGLKRFADFGSSQDAGMSGRKAMWEHFPAAMAQSHYLGYGAGNAMLGLENVSGIDFSEQNVHNYYLQVLLEFGLLGLPLYLVIVFQLLRRIHWAKLADPLAIILLCYFISSLIQFRGAESMIWLYMGIFFMQYHYKPDTFSVNSSVSIA
;
A
#
# COMPACT_ATOMS: atom_id res chain seq x y z
N MET A 1 -36.47 26.68 9.47
CA MET A 1 -35.76 26.32 10.73
C MET A 1 -35.35 24.85 10.76
N GLU A 2 -36.27 23.89 10.56
CA GLU A 2 -35.96 22.46 10.56
C GLU A 2 -34.97 22.00 9.46
N GLN A 3 -35.12 22.50 8.22
CA GLN A 3 -34.17 22.20 7.13
C GLN A 3 -32.77 22.76 7.40
N THR A 4 -32.68 23.97 7.94
CA THR A 4 -31.42 24.61 8.34
C THR A 4 -30.72 23.82 9.45
N PHE A 5 -31.49 23.33 10.43
CA PHE A 5 -30.98 22.49 11.51
C PHE A 5 -30.48 21.12 11.00
N LYS A 6 -31.26 20.45 10.13
CA LYS A 6 -30.85 19.18 9.50
C LYS A 6 -29.57 19.34 8.66
N MET A 7 -29.46 20.44 7.92
CA MET A 7 -28.28 20.73 7.11
C MET A 7 -27.05 21.03 7.98
N GLY A 8 -27.20 21.80 9.07
CA GLY A 8 -26.13 22.06 10.03
C GLY A 8 -25.64 20.79 10.74
N PHE A 9 -26.57 19.94 11.19
CA PHE A 9 -26.26 18.65 11.78
C PHE A 9 -25.51 17.74 10.80
N TYR A 10 -25.96 17.66 9.55
CA TYR A 10 -25.30 16.88 8.50
C TYR A 10 -23.87 17.36 8.19
N LEU A 11 -23.65 18.68 8.12
CA LEU A 11 -22.32 19.26 7.93
C LEU A 11 -21.38 18.93 9.10
N SER A 12 -21.88 19.03 10.34
CA SER A 12 -21.10 18.66 11.53
C SER A 12 -20.67 17.19 11.51
N GLN A 13 -21.57 16.28 11.09
CA GLN A 13 -21.27 14.86 11.00
C GLN A 13 -20.20 14.54 9.94
N ARG A 14 -20.26 15.19 8.77
CA ARG A 14 -19.23 15.03 7.73
C ARG A 14 -17.86 15.49 8.22
N LEU A 15 -17.81 16.61 8.94
CA LEU A 15 -16.56 17.11 9.51
C LEU A 15 -16.00 16.14 10.56
N VAL A 16 -16.84 15.64 11.47
CA VAL A 16 -16.43 14.62 12.46
C VAL A 16 -15.90 13.36 11.77
N LEU A 17 -16.55 12.91 10.70
CA LEU A 17 -16.08 11.75 9.93
C LEU A 17 -14.73 12.01 9.23
N GLN A 18 -14.53 13.21 8.67
CA GLN A 18 -13.25 13.61 8.07
C GLN A 18 -12.12 13.67 9.11
N ILE A 19 -12.39 14.20 10.31
CA ILE A 19 -11.42 14.23 11.41
C ILE A 19 -11.09 12.81 11.88
N THR A 20 -12.11 11.97 12.07
CA THR A 20 -11.96 10.56 12.46
C THR A 20 -11.12 9.80 11.43
N LEU A 21 -11.40 10.01 10.14
CA LEU A 21 -10.60 9.46 9.05
C LEU A 21 -9.16 9.99 9.07
N GLY A 22 -8.95 11.27 9.34
CA GLY A 22 -7.61 11.86 9.44
C GLY A 22 -6.79 11.23 10.56
N ILE A 23 -7.37 11.10 11.75
CA ILE A 23 -6.73 10.47 12.91
C ILE A 23 -6.43 9.00 12.61
N PHE A 24 -7.41 8.24 12.12
CA PHE A 24 -7.21 6.84 11.81
C PHE A 24 -6.17 6.62 10.72
N PHE A 25 -6.19 7.43 9.66
CA PHE A 25 -5.22 7.35 8.59
C PHE A 25 -3.81 7.71 9.09
N LEU A 26 -3.67 8.69 9.98
CA LEU A 26 -2.39 8.98 10.62
C LEU A 26 -1.90 7.78 11.42
N LEU A 27 -2.76 7.14 12.21
CA LEU A 27 -2.38 5.94 12.97
C LEU A 27 -2.01 4.77 12.07
N LEU A 28 -2.67 4.59 10.92
CA LEU A 28 -2.29 3.57 9.92
C LEU A 28 -0.92 3.83 9.28
N ASN A 29 -0.43 5.07 9.33
CA ASN A 29 0.93 5.45 8.93
C ASN A 29 1.97 5.26 10.04
N LEU A 30 1.52 5.04 11.29
CA LEU A 30 2.37 4.81 12.47
C LEU A 30 2.26 3.33 12.87
N GLN A 31 2.60 2.43 11.96
CA GLN A 31 2.47 0.99 12.17
C GLN A 31 3.45 0.46 13.24
N MET A 32 4.54 1.17 13.49
CA MET A 32 5.48 0.88 14.59
C MET A 32 5.02 1.42 15.95
N LEU A 33 3.92 2.20 16.00
CA LEU A 33 3.33 2.66 17.25
C LEU A 33 2.36 1.62 17.82
N SER A 34 2.76 0.98 18.92
CA SER A 34 1.90 0.10 19.73
C SER A 34 1.21 0.86 20.86
N ILE A 35 0.23 0.23 21.51
CA ILE A 35 -0.40 0.79 22.72
C ILE A 35 0.57 0.90 23.90
N THR A 36 1.66 0.15 23.90
CA THR A 36 2.71 0.18 24.95
C THR A 36 3.88 1.08 24.60
N GLY A 37 3.90 1.70 23.42
CA GLY A 37 4.98 2.59 22.98
C GLY A 37 5.45 2.32 21.56
N TRP A 38 6.54 2.98 21.18
CA TRP A 38 7.20 2.76 19.90
C TRP A 38 7.96 1.43 19.92
N MET A 39 7.74 0.58 18.92
CA MET A 39 8.49 -0.66 18.77
C MET A 39 9.78 -0.42 18.00
N THR A 40 10.79 -1.23 18.29
CA THR A 40 12.05 -1.21 17.55
C THR A 40 12.02 -2.15 16.35
N LEU A 41 12.99 -2.02 15.45
CA LEU A 41 13.21 -3.02 14.39
C LEU A 41 13.49 -4.42 14.96
N GLU A 42 14.16 -4.53 16.11
CA GLU A 42 14.42 -5.83 16.76
C GLU A 42 13.13 -6.52 17.20
N ASP A 43 12.16 -5.76 17.73
CA ASP A 43 10.83 -6.29 18.08
C ASP A 43 10.08 -6.80 16.83
N GLU A 44 10.30 -6.18 15.67
CA GLU A 44 9.74 -6.63 14.41
C GLU A 44 10.38 -7.92 13.89
N PHE A 45 11.71 -8.04 13.97
CA PHE A 45 12.41 -9.28 13.62
C PHE A 45 12.01 -10.45 14.52
N GLN A 46 11.75 -10.21 15.80
CA GLN A 46 11.26 -11.22 16.75
C GLN A 46 9.75 -11.52 16.62
N GLN A 47 9.08 -11.04 15.57
CA GLN A 47 7.65 -11.26 15.31
C GLN A 47 6.68 -10.66 16.37
N LYS A 48 7.19 -9.99 17.42
CA LYS A 48 6.35 -9.25 18.38
C LYS A 48 5.52 -8.16 17.70
N SER A 49 5.97 -7.65 16.55
CA SER A 49 5.21 -6.67 15.78
C SER A 49 3.89 -7.23 15.21
N ILE A 50 3.76 -8.55 15.01
CA ILE A 50 2.52 -9.17 14.53
C ILE A 50 1.52 -9.34 15.68
N ASP A 51 2.02 -9.67 16.87
CA ASP A 51 1.17 -10.06 18.00
C ASP A 51 0.78 -8.88 18.93
N THR A 52 1.27 -7.67 18.64
CA THR A 52 1.04 -6.48 19.47
C THR A 52 -0.06 -5.58 18.92
N ILE A 53 -0.93 -5.14 19.81
CA ILE A 53 -2.00 -4.19 19.48
C ILE A 53 -1.40 -2.83 19.14
N LYS A 54 -1.48 -2.48 17.85
CA LYS A 54 -1.12 -1.15 17.31
C LYS A 54 -2.10 -0.04 17.67
N GLY A 55 -1.61 1.20 17.65
CA GLY A 55 -2.43 2.40 17.84
C GLY A 55 -3.59 2.48 16.84
N TYR A 56 -3.39 2.04 15.59
CA TYR A 56 -4.47 2.03 14.61
C TYR A 56 -5.60 1.04 14.92
N HIS A 57 -5.33 -0.06 15.64
CA HIS A 57 -6.40 -0.97 16.06
C HIS A 57 -7.35 -0.26 17.02
N VAL A 58 -6.81 0.46 18.00
CA VAL A 58 -7.62 1.26 18.94
C VAL A 58 -8.30 2.42 18.23
N GLY A 59 -7.57 3.15 17.38
CA GLY A 59 -8.11 4.28 16.62
C GLY A 59 -9.26 3.90 15.69
N SER A 60 -9.28 2.66 15.20
CA SER A 60 -10.36 2.15 14.36
C SER A 60 -11.71 2.06 15.09
N LEU A 61 -11.70 1.89 16.43
CA LEU A 61 -12.92 1.81 17.25
C LEU A 61 -13.74 3.10 17.22
N LEU A 62 -13.13 4.24 16.86
CA LEU A 62 -13.85 5.50 16.64
C LEU A 62 -14.91 5.37 15.54
N PHE A 63 -14.69 4.52 14.52
CA PHE A 63 -15.69 4.25 13.50
C PHE A 63 -16.84 3.39 14.02
N VAL A 64 -16.56 2.45 14.92
CA VAL A 64 -17.60 1.64 15.56
C VAL A 64 -18.54 2.57 16.33
N LEU A 65 -18.01 3.49 17.13
CA LEU A 65 -18.81 4.48 17.86
C LEU A 65 -19.59 5.40 16.92
N PHE A 66 -18.94 5.90 15.86
CA PHE A 66 -19.57 6.77 14.88
C PHE A 66 -20.74 6.09 14.14
N PHE A 67 -20.59 4.82 13.76
CA PHE A 67 -21.64 4.07 13.07
C PHE A 67 -22.69 3.48 14.04
N LEU A 68 -22.34 3.14 15.29
CA LEU A 68 -23.30 2.76 16.35
C LEU A 68 -24.27 3.87 16.69
N ALA A 69 -23.78 5.11 16.74
CA ALA A 69 -24.63 6.27 16.97
C ALA A 69 -25.64 6.52 15.82
N ARG A 70 -25.55 5.78 14.71
CA ARG A 70 -26.39 5.95 13.53
C ARG A 70 -27.24 4.71 13.30
N SER A 71 -28.55 4.82 13.49
CA SER A 71 -29.52 3.79 13.08
C SER A 71 -29.46 3.65 11.55
N GLY A 72 -28.71 2.68 11.02
CA GLY A 72 -28.45 2.59 9.59
C GLY A 72 -27.67 1.35 9.15
N ILE A 73 -27.28 1.35 7.88
CA ILE A 73 -26.63 0.22 7.20
C ILE A 73 -25.20 0.01 7.75
N TRP A 74 -24.98 -1.15 8.34
CA TRP A 74 -23.72 -1.59 8.94
C TRP A 74 -22.72 -2.18 7.95
N LEU A 75 -23.20 -2.61 6.80
CA LEU A 75 -22.40 -3.25 5.76
C LEU A 75 -22.48 -2.45 4.47
N PRO A 76 -21.35 -1.93 3.95
CA PRO A 76 -21.34 -1.24 2.67
C PRO A 76 -21.78 -2.20 1.57
N LYS A 77 -22.39 -1.68 0.49
CA LYS A 77 -22.79 -2.50 -0.67
C LYS A 77 -21.58 -2.81 -1.57
N LEU A 78 -20.60 -3.54 -1.04
CA LEU A 78 -19.45 -3.99 -1.81
C LEU A 78 -19.84 -5.11 -2.78
N PRO A 79 -19.10 -5.31 -3.88
CA PRO A 79 -19.37 -6.40 -4.81
C PRO A 79 -19.26 -7.78 -4.13
N ARG A 80 -20.19 -8.70 -4.44
CA ARG A 80 -20.28 -10.03 -3.81
C ARG A 80 -18.97 -10.83 -3.86
N TYR A 81 -18.22 -10.74 -4.95
CA TYR A 81 -16.94 -11.45 -5.10
C TYR A 81 -15.89 -11.04 -4.05
N VAL A 82 -15.97 -9.82 -3.51
CA VAL A 82 -15.08 -9.37 -2.43
C VAL A 82 -15.41 -10.14 -1.15
N TYR A 83 -16.69 -10.28 -0.82
CA TYR A 83 -17.13 -11.08 0.32
C TYR A 83 -16.81 -12.56 0.16
N HIS A 84 -16.97 -13.12 -1.04
CA HIS A 84 -16.59 -14.51 -1.31
C HIS A 84 -15.11 -14.77 -1.01
N PHE A 85 -14.21 -13.86 -1.44
CA PHE A 85 -12.80 -13.98 -1.11
C PHE A 85 -12.55 -13.87 0.40
N CYS A 86 -13.14 -12.89 1.09
CA CYS A 86 -12.95 -12.71 2.54
C CYS A 86 -13.43 -13.95 3.32
N ILE A 87 -14.62 -14.47 2.97
CA ILE A 87 -15.17 -15.68 3.58
C ILE A 87 -14.27 -16.88 3.29
N TRP A 88 -13.79 -17.03 2.05
CA TRP A 88 -12.88 -18.12 1.68
C TRP A 88 -11.59 -18.09 2.48
N VAL A 89 -10.95 -16.93 2.63
CA VAL A 89 -9.73 -16.76 3.43
C VAL A 89 -9.96 -17.21 4.88
N ILE A 90 -11.09 -16.83 5.48
CA ILE A 90 -11.43 -17.21 6.87
C ILE A 90 -11.68 -18.71 6.96
N LEU A 91 -12.59 -19.25 6.14
CA LEU A 91 -12.97 -20.66 6.21
C LEU A 91 -11.82 -21.61 5.88
N SER A 92 -11.05 -21.32 4.83
CA SER A 92 -9.90 -22.14 4.45
C SER A 92 -8.82 -22.10 5.54
N SER A 93 -8.51 -20.93 6.11
CA SER A 93 -7.53 -20.83 7.20
C SER A 93 -7.97 -21.60 8.44
N LEU A 94 -9.23 -21.45 8.88
CA LEU A 94 -9.75 -22.18 10.04
C LEU A 94 -9.70 -23.70 9.85
N ALA A 95 -10.03 -24.19 8.65
CA ALA A 95 -9.93 -25.61 8.33
C ALA A 95 -8.47 -26.10 8.30
N LEU A 96 -7.57 -25.33 7.69
CA LEU A 96 -6.17 -25.70 7.49
C LEU A 96 -5.33 -25.56 8.77
N TYR A 97 -5.72 -24.71 9.72
CA TYR A 97 -5.08 -24.62 11.03
C TYR A 97 -5.22 -25.88 11.88
N VAL A 98 -6.24 -26.71 11.62
CA VAL A 98 -6.35 -28.04 12.25
C VAL A 98 -5.19 -28.95 11.84
N VAL A 99 -4.62 -28.73 10.64
CA VAL A 99 -3.55 -29.55 10.07
C VAL A 99 -2.18 -28.91 10.26
N TYR A 100 -2.05 -27.61 10.00
CA TYR A 100 -0.78 -26.89 9.93
C TYR A 100 -0.51 -25.98 11.15
N GLY A 101 -1.42 -25.94 12.11
CA GLY A 101 -1.31 -25.10 13.30
C GLY A 101 -1.82 -23.67 13.08
N PHE A 102 -2.21 -23.03 14.18
CA PHE A 102 -2.69 -21.64 14.19
C PHE A 102 -1.55 -20.66 13.90
N ASN A 103 -1.86 -19.62 13.14
CA ASN A 103 -0.96 -18.50 12.87
C ASN A 103 -1.70 -17.17 13.08
N SER A 104 -1.08 -16.22 13.78
CA SER A 104 -1.70 -14.93 14.11
C SER A 104 -1.95 -14.05 12.88
N MET A 105 -1.39 -14.39 11.72
CA MET A 105 -1.63 -13.67 10.46
C MET A 105 -3.11 -13.62 10.05
N ILE A 106 -3.95 -14.57 10.48
CA ILE A 106 -5.40 -14.48 10.26
C ILE A 106 -6.00 -13.23 10.91
N ILE A 107 -5.47 -12.80 12.07
CA ILE A 107 -5.92 -11.61 12.79
C ILE A 107 -5.66 -10.36 11.94
N ASN A 108 -4.50 -10.30 11.27
CA ASN A 108 -4.17 -9.23 10.33
C ASN A 108 -5.12 -9.21 9.13
N TYR A 109 -5.47 -10.37 8.57
CA TYR A 109 -6.48 -10.45 7.50
C TYR A 109 -7.86 -9.99 7.95
N LEU A 110 -8.30 -10.42 9.14
CA LEU A 110 -9.58 -9.98 9.72
C LEU A 110 -9.61 -8.46 9.91
N PHE A 111 -8.53 -7.89 10.44
CA PHE A 111 -8.42 -6.45 10.60
C PHE A 111 -8.36 -5.70 9.25
N ALA A 112 -7.68 -6.27 8.26
CA ALA A 112 -7.65 -5.74 6.90
C ALA A 112 -9.04 -5.75 6.24
N PHE A 113 -9.81 -6.84 6.37
CA PHE A 113 -11.19 -6.91 5.91
C PHE A 113 -12.11 -5.96 6.66
N TYR A 114 -11.88 -5.76 7.95
CA TYR A 114 -12.55 -4.72 8.71
C TYR A 114 -12.24 -3.30 8.18
N CYS A 115 -10.99 -3.02 7.82
CA CYS A 115 -10.61 -1.75 7.17
C CYS A 115 -11.27 -1.57 5.80
N LEU A 116 -11.48 -2.65 5.04
CA LEU A 116 -12.28 -2.64 3.80
C LEU A 116 -13.73 -2.22 4.07
N ILE A 117 -14.36 -2.75 5.12
CA ILE A 117 -15.72 -2.37 5.51
C ILE A 117 -15.77 -0.89 5.93
N ILE A 118 -14.87 -0.43 6.79
CA ILE A 118 -14.75 0.99 7.15
C ILE A 118 -14.60 1.84 5.89
N GLY A 119 -13.70 1.45 4.99
CA GLY A 119 -13.45 2.15 3.74
C GLY A 119 -14.70 2.26 2.86
N GLY A 120 -15.47 1.17 2.76
CA GLY A 120 -16.75 1.19 2.05
C GLY A 120 -17.76 2.16 2.70
N LEU A 121 -17.90 2.13 4.02
CA LEU A 121 -18.80 3.03 4.73
C LEU A 121 -18.39 4.50 4.55
N ILE A 122 -17.10 4.82 4.66
CA ILE A 122 -16.55 6.15 4.39
C ILE A 122 -16.82 6.57 2.94
N GLY A 123 -16.52 5.69 1.98
CA GLY A 123 -16.72 5.95 0.55
C GLY A 123 -18.18 6.19 0.16
N SER A 124 -19.13 5.72 0.98
CA SER A 124 -20.57 5.97 0.80
C SER A 124 -21.04 7.32 1.38
N GLN A 125 -20.28 7.93 2.29
CA GLN A 125 -20.68 9.13 3.03
C GLN A 125 -19.87 10.37 2.67
N LEU A 126 -18.60 10.20 2.30
CA LEU A 126 -17.72 11.27 1.89
C LEU A 126 -17.50 11.23 0.38
N THR A 127 -17.46 12.43 -0.22
CA THR A 127 -17.03 12.60 -1.59
C THR A 127 -15.55 12.26 -1.72
N LYS A 128 -15.16 11.93 -2.94
CA LYS A 128 -13.77 11.63 -3.27
C LYS A 128 -12.81 12.76 -2.93
N GLU A 129 -13.18 14.01 -3.19
CA GLU A 129 -12.29 15.15 -2.89
C GLU A 129 -12.12 15.36 -1.38
N GLU A 130 -13.16 15.15 -0.57
CA GLU A 130 -13.03 15.20 0.89
C GLU A 130 -12.07 14.13 1.41
N VAL A 131 -12.22 12.88 0.96
CA VAL A 131 -11.33 11.78 1.35
C VAL A 131 -9.89 12.07 0.93
N VAL A 132 -9.67 12.43 -0.34
CA VAL A 132 -8.32 12.74 -0.85
C VAL A 132 -7.73 13.96 -0.16
N SER A 133 -8.54 14.95 0.21
CA SER A 133 -8.08 16.13 0.98
C SER A 133 -7.58 15.74 2.36
N VAL A 134 -8.31 14.87 3.08
CA VAL A 134 -7.87 14.33 4.38
C VAL A 134 -6.57 13.56 4.24
N PHE A 135 -6.51 12.59 3.31
CA PHE A 135 -5.31 11.79 3.09
C PHE A 135 -4.10 12.65 2.71
N ARG A 136 -4.28 13.63 1.81
CA ARG A 136 -3.21 14.55 1.41
C ARG A 136 -2.65 15.34 2.59
N LYS A 137 -3.48 15.86 3.50
CA LYS A 137 -3.04 16.61 4.68
C LYS A 137 -2.21 15.73 5.62
N VAL A 138 -2.70 14.52 5.90
CA VAL A 138 -1.98 13.54 6.74
C VAL A 138 -0.69 13.10 6.06
N SER A 139 -0.68 12.85 4.74
CA SER A 139 0.53 12.50 4.01
C SER A 139 1.58 13.59 4.09
N LEU A 140 1.22 14.89 3.99
CA LEU A 140 2.18 15.98 4.19
C LEU A 140 2.81 15.96 5.58
N LEU A 141 2.00 15.66 6.61
CA LEU A 141 2.52 15.49 7.96
C LEU A 141 3.49 14.30 8.04
N VAL A 142 3.17 13.16 7.41
CA VAL A 142 4.05 11.98 7.33
C VAL A 142 5.36 12.32 6.61
N PHE A 143 5.31 13.02 5.46
CA PHE A 143 6.51 13.51 4.78
C PHE A 143 7.37 14.39 5.69
N ALA A 144 6.75 15.31 6.44
CA ALA A 144 7.47 16.17 7.37
C ALA A 144 8.10 15.38 8.53
N ILE A 145 7.38 14.42 9.12
CA ILE A 145 7.91 13.56 10.19
C ILE A 145 9.12 12.76 9.68
N ILE A 146 9.03 12.16 8.49
CA ILE A 146 10.15 11.40 7.91
C ILE A 146 11.34 12.31 7.61
N ALA A 147 11.11 13.54 7.12
CA ALA A 147 12.20 14.49 6.87
C ALA A 147 12.92 14.87 8.17
N VAL A 148 12.19 15.17 9.24
CA VAL A 148 12.77 15.45 10.57
C VAL A 148 13.50 14.22 11.10
N LYS A 149 12.92 13.04 10.95
CA LYS A 149 13.52 11.77 11.35
C LYS A 149 14.84 11.51 10.61
N LEU A 150 14.90 11.73 9.30
CA LEU A 150 16.13 11.59 8.52
C LEU A 150 17.24 12.53 9.01
N PHE A 151 16.88 13.75 9.37
CA PHE A 151 17.84 14.70 9.95
C PHE A 151 18.36 14.21 11.30
N TYR A 152 17.48 13.67 12.15
CA TYR A 152 17.87 13.09 13.44
C TYR A 152 18.81 11.88 13.27
N TYR A 153 18.50 10.96 12.34
CA TYR A 153 19.31 9.76 12.07
C TYR A 153 20.41 9.98 10.99
N GLN A 154 20.81 11.22 10.73
CA GLN A 154 21.77 11.53 9.66
C GLN A 154 23.10 10.79 9.81
N GLU A 155 23.57 10.58 11.05
CA GLU A 155 24.84 9.88 11.32
C GLU A 155 24.77 8.41 10.92
N GLU A 156 23.65 7.74 11.21
CA GLU A 156 23.44 6.33 10.84
C GLU A 156 23.30 6.16 9.33
N VAL A 157 22.64 7.11 8.65
CA VAL A 157 22.59 7.13 7.18
C VAL A 157 23.98 7.34 6.59
N VAL A 158 24.78 8.27 7.13
CA VAL A 158 26.17 8.50 6.67
C VAL A 158 27.05 7.27 6.95
N ARG A 159 26.89 6.62 8.10
CA ARG A 159 27.61 5.38 8.45
C ARG A 159 27.29 4.28 7.44
N PHE A 160 26.01 4.06 7.14
CA PHE A 160 25.57 3.13 6.12
C PHE A 160 26.16 3.46 4.74
N LEU A 161 26.14 4.72 4.32
CA LEU A 161 26.70 5.11 3.01
C LEU A 161 28.23 4.89 2.92
N LYS A 162 28.96 4.97 4.03
CA LYS A 162 30.41 4.69 4.09
C LYS A 162 30.72 3.18 4.07
N ALA A 163 29.88 2.37 4.72
CA ALA A 163 30.06 0.93 4.85
C ALA A 163 28.72 0.21 4.60
N PRO A 164 28.32 0.08 3.32
CA PRO A 164 26.96 -0.31 3.00
C PRO A 164 26.77 -1.82 3.11
N ILE A 165 26.20 -2.24 4.23
CA ILE A 165 25.77 -3.61 4.49
C ILE A 165 24.26 -3.58 4.74
N GLY A 166 23.49 -4.22 3.86
CA GLY A 166 22.03 -4.29 3.98
C GLY A 166 21.36 -2.92 3.84
N HIS A 167 20.89 -2.38 4.95
CA HIS A 167 20.08 -1.17 5.04
C HIS A 167 20.51 -0.31 6.25
N PRO A 168 20.28 1.02 6.24
CA PRO A 168 20.56 1.84 7.42
C PRO A 168 19.71 1.38 8.61
N ASN A 169 20.35 1.22 9.78
CA ASN A 169 19.68 0.79 11.00
C ASN A 169 19.02 2.00 11.67
N ILE A 170 17.79 2.30 11.26
CA ILE A 170 17.01 3.44 11.74
C ILE A 170 15.57 3.00 11.99
N GLU A 171 14.93 3.64 12.97
CA GLU A 171 13.52 3.37 13.25
C GLU A 171 12.62 3.86 12.11
N THR A 172 11.55 3.12 11.83
CA THR A 172 10.60 3.43 10.76
C THR A 172 9.20 3.67 11.28
N LEU A 173 8.41 4.48 10.58
CA LEU A 173 7.00 4.68 10.91
C LEU A 173 6.16 3.46 10.52
N PHE A 174 6.57 2.78 9.45
CA PHE A 174 5.90 1.62 8.88
C PHE A 174 6.62 0.33 9.28
N GLY A 175 5.88 -0.77 9.42
CA GLY A 175 6.48 -2.10 9.55
C GLY A 175 7.11 -2.53 8.23
N GLY A 176 8.02 -3.50 8.30
CA GLY A 176 8.89 -4.03 7.23
C GLY A 176 10.09 -3.14 6.93
N GLY A 177 10.50 -2.35 7.91
CA GLY A 177 11.68 -1.48 7.88
C GLY A 177 11.70 -0.46 6.74
N VAL A 178 12.92 -0.01 6.41
CA VAL A 178 13.15 1.13 5.50
C VAL A 178 12.63 0.90 4.08
N ASN A 179 12.53 -0.35 3.63
CA ASN A 179 12.02 -0.69 2.31
C ASN A 179 10.51 -0.42 2.18
N LEU A 180 9.73 -0.83 3.19
CA LEU A 180 8.30 -0.57 3.20
C LEU A 180 8.01 0.90 3.50
N GLU A 181 8.79 1.57 4.35
CA GLU A 181 8.62 3.02 4.54
C GLU A 181 8.80 3.80 3.21
N ALA A 182 9.86 3.52 2.44
CA ALA A 182 10.06 4.14 1.14
C ALA A 182 8.90 3.84 0.16
N THR A 183 8.37 2.61 0.20
CA THR A 183 7.21 2.19 -0.58
C THR A 183 5.95 2.99 -0.22
N TRP A 184 5.65 3.12 1.07
CA TRP A 184 4.48 3.87 1.53
C TRP A 184 4.58 5.35 1.21
N VAL A 185 5.77 5.94 1.33
CA VAL A 185 6.06 7.30 0.88
C VAL A 185 5.80 7.46 -0.63
N ALA A 186 6.22 6.50 -1.45
CA ALA A 186 5.93 6.50 -2.87
C ALA A 186 4.42 6.40 -3.17
N PHE A 187 3.65 5.61 -2.42
CA PHE A 187 2.19 5.57 -2.55
C PHE A 187 1.54 6.92 -2.20
N HIS A 188 2.02 7.62 -1.17
CA HIS A 188 1.47 8.93 -0.82
C HIS A 188 1.58 9.98 -1.92
N LEU A 189 2.55 9.86 -2.85
CA LEU A 189 2.64 10.70 -4.04
C LEU A 189 1.35 10.69 -4.87
N GLY A 190 0.62 9.57 -4.88
CA GLY A 190 -0.67 9.41 -5.55
C GLY A 190 -1.68 10.51 -5.19
N PHE A 191 -1.70 10.94 -3.92
CA PHE A 191 -2.61 11.98 -3.42
C PHE A 191 -2.31 13.40 -3.94
N PHE A 192 -1.12 13.61 -4.54
CA PHE A 192 -0.66 14.90 -5.05
C PHE A 192 -0.65 14.98 -6.58
N VAL A 193 -0.95 13.89 -7.28
CA VAL A 193 -0.91 13.80 -8.76
C VAL A 193 -1.69 14.94 -9.43
N LYS A 194 -2.88 15.27 -8.89
CA LYS A 194 -3.76 16.32 -9.42
C LYS A 194 -3.48 17.72 -8.88
N ASN A 195 -3.00 17.84 -7.64
CA ASN A 195 -3.04 19.09 -6.89
C ASN A 195 -1.63 19.58 -6.57
N ARG A 196 -1.40 20.88 -6.75
CA ARG A 196 -0.12 21.56 -6.45
C ARG A 196 1.06 20.94 -7.20
N LYS A 197 1.10 21.16 -8.52
CA LYS A 197 2.14 20.64 -9.44
C LYS A 197 3.57 20.73 -8.89
N LEU A 198 3.98 21.90 -8.40
CA LEU A 198 5.34 22.08 -7.87
C LEU A 198 5.59 21.17 -6.65
N LEU A 199 4.64 21.12 -5.72
CA LEU A 199 4.72 20.27 -4.54
C LEU A 199 4.80 18.78 -4.92
N PHE A 200 4.03 18.33 -5.91
CA PHE A 200 4.14 16.95 -6.41
C PHE A 200 5.58 16.62 -6.84
N TYR A 201 6.23 17.48 -7.63
CA TYR A 201 7.61 17.23 -8.07
C TYR A 201 8.61 17.27 -6.93
N LEU A 202 8.46 18.21 -5.99
CA LEU A 202 9.31 18.25 -4.79
C LEU A 202 9.17 16.96 -3.96
N LEU A 203 7.95 16.45 -3.80
CA LEU A 203 7.71 15.19 -3.09
C LEU A 203 8.23 13.98 -3.86
N VAL A 204 8.17 13.97 -5.20
CA VAL A 204 8.79 12.92 -6.03
C VAL A 204 10.31 12.91 -5.81
N LEU A 205 10.96 14.09 -5.84
CA LEU A 205 12.39 14.20 -5.58
C LEU A 205 12.74 13.74 -4.16
N PHE A 206 11.95 14.15 -3.16
CA PHE A 206 12.10 13.67 -1.78
C PHE A 206 11.97 12.15 -1.70
N SER A 207 10.95 11.55 -2.31
CA SER A 207 10.70 10.10 -2.30
C SER A 207 11.82 9.33 -2.99
N LEU A 208 12.35 9.83 -4.10
CA LEU A 208 13.51 9.24 -4.78
C LEU A 208 14.77 9.35 -3.92
N GLY A 209 15.03 10.52 -3.33
CA GLY A 209 16.15 10.73 -2.41
C GLY A 209 16.08 9.78 -1.21
N LEU A 210 14.93 9.72 -0.54
CA LEU A 210 14.66 8.77 0.55
C LEU A 210 14.93 7.33 0.12
N SER A 211 14.40 6.91 -1.04
CA SER A 211 14.58 5.55 -1.54
C SER A 211 16.05 5.22 -1.83
N ILE A 212 16.84 6.18 -2.32
CA ILE A 212 18.27 6.01 -2.54
C ILE A 212 19.02 5.91 -1.21
N LEU A 213 18.74 6.80 -0.24
CA LEU A 213 19.34 6.77 1.09
C LEU A 213 19.04 5.46 1.83
N TYR A 214 17.86 4.88 1.61
CA TYR A 214 17.45 3.60 2.19
C TYR A 214 17.90 2.38 1.38
N ALA A 215 18.51 2.58 0.21
CA ALA A 215 18.79 1.53 -0.77
C ALA A 215 17.54 0.69 -1.12
N SER A 216 16.36 1.31 -1.16
CA SER A 216 15.08 0.68 -1.49
C SER A 216 14.80 0.71 -2.99
N ARG A 217 15.00 -0.43 -3.64
CA ARG A 217 14.74 -0.56 -5.09
C ARG A 217 13.27 -0.36 -5.44
N VAL A 218 12.39 -0.93 -4.63
CA VAL A 218 10.94 -0.85 -4.86
C VAL A 218 10.43 0.58 -4.63
N GLY A 219 10.96 1.30 -3.65
CA GLY A 219 10.64 2.73 -3.43
C GLY A 219 10.95 3.60 -4.65
N VAL A 220 12.12 3.40 -5.29
CA VAL A 220 12.48 4.09 -6.54
C VAL A 220 11.52 3.72 -7.66
N ILE A 221 11.30 2.41 -7.91
CA ILE A 221 10.42 1.93 -8.98
C ILE A 221 9.01 2.52 -8.81
N LEU A 222 8.47 2.51 -7.61
CA LEU A 222 7.14 3.05 -7.33
C LEU A 222 7.06 4.57 -7.47
N SER A 223 8.09 5.30 -7.02
CA SER A 223 8.16 6.75 -7.19
C SER A 223 8.16 7.14 -8.66
N LEU A 224 8.97 6.44 -9.48
CA LEU A 224 9.01 6.62 -10.92
C LEU A 224 7.72 6.19 -11.61
N LEU A 225 7.09 5.10 -11.13
CA LEU A 225 5.82 4.61 -11.66
C LEU A 225 4.70 5.63 -11.41
N VAL A 226 4.58 6.21 -10.21
CA VAL A 226 3.59 7.25 -9.93
C VAL A 226 3.83 8.49 -10.79
N PHE A 227 5.10 8.90 -10.96
CA PHE A 227 5.47 9.98 -11.87
C PHE A 227 5.06 9.68 -13.32
N LEU A 228 5.34 8.46 -13.81
CA LEU A 228 4.99 8.02 -15.16
C LEU A 228 3.48 7.95 -15.38
N LEU A 229 2.73 7.40 -14.42
CA LEU A 229 1.27 7.33 -14.47
C LEU A 229 0.66 8.74 -14.52
N ARG A 230 1.19 9.68 -13.74
CA ARG A 230 0.81 11.10 -13.86
C ARG A 230 1.13 11.63 -15.26
N PHE A 231 2.34 11.38 -15.77
CA PHE A 231 2.78 11.84 -17.08
C PHE A 231 1.86 11.33 -18.21
N MET A 232 1.45 10.06 -18.15
CA MET A 232 0.55 9.43 -19.11
C MET A 232 -0.90 9.91 -18.97
N SER A 233 -1.34 10.26 -17.77
CA SER A 233 -2.70 10.76 -17.50
C SER A 233 -3.00 12.07 -18.24
N ALA A 234 -4.28 12.43 -18.36
CA ALA A 234 -4.70 13.70 -18.97
C ALA A 234 -4.38 14.96 -18.13
N ILE A 235 -3.72 14.81 -16.97
CA ILE A 235 -3.48 15.91 -16.02
C ILE A 235 -2.41 16.91 -16.52
N PRO A 236 -1.20 16.49 -16.96
CA PRO A 236 -0.16 17.43 -17.36
C PRO A 236 -0.49 18.06 -18.71
N SER A 237 -0.25 19.37 -18.85
CA SER A 237 -0.43 20.07 -20.13
C SER A 237 0.58 19.61 -21.20
N LYS A 238 0.28 19.80 -22.48
CA LYS A 238 1.21 19.46 -23.59
C LYS A 238 2.58 20.15 -23.42
N VAL A 239 2.56 21.41 -22.97
CA VAL A 239 3.76 22.22 -22.71
C VAL A 239 4.56 21.63 -21.54
N GLU A 240 3.89 21.26 -20.46
CA GLU A 240 4.53 20.60 -19.32
C GLU A 240 5.18 19.28 -19.73
N ARG A 241 4.49 18.45 -20.51
CA ARG A 241 5.06 17.18 -21.01
C ARG A 241 6.32 17.43 -21.84
N ARG A 242 6.30 18.44 -22.71
CA ARG A 242 7.47 18.82 -23.51
C ARG A 242 8.65 19.20 -22.62
N TYR A 243 8.44 20.06 -21.62
CA TYR A 243 9.50 20.44 -20.69
C TYR A 243 10.03 19.26 -19.87
N LEU A 244 9.17 18.34 -19.43
CA LEU A 244 9.62 17.14 -18.74
C LEU A 244 10.48 16.25 -19.64
N VAL A 245 10.03 15.99 -20.87
CA VAL A 245 10.78 15.17 -21.84
C VAL A 245 12.12 15.83 -22.18
N THR A 246 12.12 17.13 -22.46
CA THR A 246 13.35 17.88 -22.73
C THR A 246 14.27 17.89 -21.51
N GLY A 247 13.75 18.11 -20.30
CA GLY A 247 14.53 18.11 -19.06
C GLY A 247 15.15 16.74 -18.75
N ILE A 248 14.38 15.66 -18.89
CA ILE A 248 14.88 14.29 -18.76
C ILE A 248 15.94 14.00 -19.84
N GLY A 249 15.71 14.43 -21.08
CA GLY A 249 16.66 14.26 -22.17
C GLY A 249 17.98 15.01 -21.93
N ILE A 250 17.92 16.25 -21.42
CA ILE A 250 19.10 17.03 -21.04
C ILE A 250 19.81 16.36 -19.86
N LEU A 251 19.08 15.94 -18.81
CA LEU A 251 19.67 15.24 -17.68
C LEU A 251 20.38 13.95 -18.11
N PHE A 252 19.74 13.17 -18.98
CA PHE A 252 20.32 11.95 -19.54
C PHE A 252 21.59 12.25 -20.35
N LEU A 253 21.56 13.28 -21.20
CA LEU A 253 22.75 13.73 -21.96
C LEU A 253 23.88 14.19 -21.02
N LEU A 254 23.56 14.97 -19.98
CA LEU A 254 24.54 15.41 -18.98
C LEU A 254 25.14 14.21 -18.24
N VAL A 255 24.34 13.23 -17.83
CA VAL A 255 24.84 12.00 -17.20
C VAL A 255 25.76 11.24 -18.17
N LEU A 256 25.38 11.07 -19.43
CA LEU A 256 26.20 10.39 -20.43
C LEU A 256 27.54 11.08 -20.70
N VAL A 257 27.57 12.41 -20.68
CA VAL A 257 28.78 13.21 -20.97
C VAL A 257 29.66 13.37 -19.73
N SER A 258 29.07 13.44 -18.54
CA SER A 258 29.79 13.80 -17.30
C SER A 258 30.15 12.62 -16.40
N VAL A 259 29.59 11.43 -16.62
CA VAL A 259 29.70 10.31 -15.67
C VAL A 259 30.29 9.07 -16.33
N ASP A 260 31.46 8.65 -15.84
CA ASP A 260 31.92 7.28 -15.98
C ASP A 260 31.00 6.38 -15.12
N LEU A 261 29.92 5.89 -15.74
CA LEU A 261 28.87 5.11 -15.09
C LEU A 261 29.42 3.87 -14.38
N GLY A 262 30.56 3.33 -14.83
CA GLY A 262 31.26 2.23 -14.18
C GLY A 262 31.80 2.60 -12.81
N LYS A 263 32.38 3.81 -12.66
CA LYS A 263 32.92 4.29 -11.38
C LYS A 263 31.84 4.77 -10.42
N VAL A 264 30.80 5.44 -10.93
CA VAL A 264 29.71 5.95 -10.08
C VAL A 264 28.81 4.85 -9.54
N SER A 265 28.52 3.82 -10.36
CA SER A 265 27.79 2.64 -9.87
C SER A 265 28.58 1.87 -8.81
N GLN A 266 29.91 1.82 -8.90
CA GLN A 266 30.77 1.21 -7.87
C GLN A 266 30.87 2.03 -6.57
N GLN A 267 30.75 3.36 -6.65
CA GLN A 267 30.85 4.26 -5.49
C GLN A 267 29.53 4.48 -4.74
N ILE A 268 28.39 4.38 -5.44
CA ILE A 268 27.07 4.57 -4.83
C ILE A 268 26.39 3.21 -4.67
N TYR A 269 26.38 2.69 -3.45
CA TYR A 269 25.84 1.36 -3.15
C TYR A 269 24.39 1.13 -3.60
N GLY A 270 23.52 2.13 -3.44
CA GLY A 270 22.14 2.04 -3.94
C GLY A 270 22.10 1.74 -5.44
N LEU A 271 22.97 2.39 -6.23
CA LEU A 271 23.11 2.15 -7.67
C LEU A 271 23.82 0.83 -7.97
N LYS A 272 24.83 0.45 -7.17
CA LYS A 272 25.47 -0.88 -7.25
C LYS A 272 24.45 -2.00 -7.13
N ARG A 273 23.55 -1.94 -6.14
CA ARG A 273 22.50 -2.93 -5.91
C ARG A 273 21.44 -2.96 -7.03
N PHE A 274 21.30 -1.88 -7.79
CA PHE A 274 20.52 -1.86 -9.03
C PHE A 274 21.27 -2.51 -10.19
N ALA A 275 22.57 -2.24 -10.34
CA ALA A 275 23.41 -2.82 -11.38
C ALA A 275 23.61 -4.33 -11.20
N ASP A 276 23.70 -4.80 -9.95
CA ASP A 276 23.89 -6.21 -9.60
C ASP A 276 22.57 -7.01 -9.63
N PHE A 277 21.44 -6.38 -10.00
CA PHE A 277 20.13 -7.03 -10.07
C PHE A 277 20.13 -8.19 -11.09
N GLY A 278 19.81 -9.39 -10.62
CA GLY A 278 19.81 -10.61 -11.44
C GLY A 278 21.14 -11.38 -11.44
N SER A 279 22.17 -10.87 -10.78
CA SER A 279 23.39 -11.64 -10.52
C SER A 279 23.15 -12.66 -9.39
N SER A 280 23.89 -13.77 -9.40
CA SER A 280 23.87 -14.80 -8.36
C SER A 280 24.38 -14.33 -6.99
N GLN A 281 24.85 -13.09 -6.89
CA GLN A 281 25.38 -12.47 -5.67
C GLN A 281 24.36 -11.58 -4.94
N ASP A 282 23.17 -11.31 -5.51
CA ASP A 282 22.09 -10.60 -4.81
C ASP A 282 21.37 -11.54 -3.84
N ALA A 283 21.78 -11.51 -2.57
CA ALA A 283 21.23 -12.32 -1.49
C ALA A 283 19.68 -12.27 -1.41
N GLY A 284 19.07 -11.13 -1.75
CA GLY A 284 17.61 -11.01 -1.74
C GLY A 284 16.92 -11.72 -2.91
N MET A 285 17.58 -11.86 -4.06
CA MET A 285 17.05 -12.60 -5.21
C MET A 285 17.34 -14.10 -5.12
N SER A 286 18.48 -14.49 -4.55
CA SER A 286 18.79 -15.90 -4.31
C SER A 286 17.81 -16.52 -3.31
N GLY A 287 17.47 -15.83 -2.21
CA GLY A 287 16.46 -16.29 -1.25
C GLY A 287 15.09 -16.49 -1.89
N ARG A 288 14.62 -15.52 -2.69
CA ARG A 288 13.35 -15.62 -3.44
C ARG A 288 13.36 -16.77 -4.44
N LYS A 289 14.47 -16.94 -5.17
CA LYS A 289 14.61 -18.03 -6.14
C LYS A 289 14.51 -19.38 -5.45
N ALA A 290 15.21 -19.57 -4.32
CA ALA A 290 15.12 -20.78 -3.53
C ALA A 290 13.68 -21.07 -3.08
N MET A 291 12.97 -20.05 -2.55
CA MET A 291 11.55 -20.19 -2.20
C MET A 291 10.69 -20.62 -3.41
N TRP A 292 10.87 -19.97 -4.56
CA TRP A 292 10.01 -20.21 -5.73
C TRP A 292 10.31 -21.54 -6.44
N GLU A 293 11.52 -22.07 -6.33
CA GLU A 293 11.89 -23.39 -6.85
C GLU A 293 11.14 -24.52 -6.12
N HIS A 294 10.90 -24.37 -4.81
CA HIS A 294 10.18 -25.35 -4.00
C HIS A 294 8.65 -25.16 -4.02
N PHE A 295 8.15 -24.10 -4.66
CA PHE A 295 6.74 -23.78 -4.75
C PHE A 295 5.85 -24.94 -5.27
N PRO A 296 6.19 -25.63 -6.38
CA PRO A 296 5.34 -26.71 -6.89
C PRO A 296 5.24 -27.90 -5.92
N ALA A 297 6.33 -28.20 -5.19
CA ALA A 297 6.36 -29.26 -4.20
C ALA A 297 5.48 -28.94 -2.98
N ALA A 298 5.52 -27.69 -2.49
CA ALA A 298 4.65 -27.24 -1.41
C ALA A 298 3.16 -27.26 -1.82
N MET A 299 2.85 -26.85 -3.06
CA MET A 299 1.48 -26.96 -3.58
C MET A 299 1.00 -28.42 -3.67
N ALA A 300 1.88 -29.34 -4.08
CA ALA A 300 1.54 -30.76 -4.12
C ALA A 300 1.34 -31.35 -2.71
N GLN A 301 2.18 -31.00 -1.74
CA GLN A 301 2.08 -31.48 -0.36
C GLN A 301 0.78 -31.01 0.32
N SER A 302 0.34 -29.78 0.05
CA SER A 302 -0.95 -29.26 0.54
C SER A 302 -2.17 -29.72 -0.26
N HIS A 303 -2.00 -30.69 -1.17
CA HIS A 303 -3.05 -31.17 -2.08
C HIS A 303 -3.74 -30.02 -2.83
N TYR A 304 -2.99 -28.96 -3.12
CA TYR A 304 -3.46 -27.73 -3.77
C TYR A 304 -4.55 -26.95 -3.03
N LEU A 305 -4.83 -27.29 -1.76
CA LEU A 305 -5.78 -26.59 -0.89
C LEU A 305 -5.14 -25.39 -0.18
N GLY A 306 -3.80 -25.40 -0.07
CA GLY A 306 -3.02 -24.39 0.63
C GLY A 306 -2.72 -24.75 2.09
N TYR A 307 -2.08 -23.83 2.81
CA TYR A 307 -1.60 -24.01 4.19
C TYR A 307 -2.35 -23.19 5.24
N GLY A 308 -3.26 -22.31 4.83
CA GLY A 308 -3.92 -21.33 5.68
C GLY A 308 -3.11 -20.03 5.82
N ALA A 309 -3.78 -18.94 6.22
CA ALA A 309 -3.15 -17.63 6.34
C ALA A 309 -1.91 -17.66 7.25
N GLY A 310 -0.78 -17.13 6.77
CA GLY A 310 0.49 -17.08 7.50
C GLY A 310 1.36 -18.34 7.44
N ASN A 311 0.86 -19.45 6.90
CA ASN A 311 1.58 -20.73 6.90
C ASN A 311 2.26 -21.06 5.55
N ALA A 312 2.33 -20.12 4.60
CA ALA A 312 3.02 -20.35 3.33
C ALA A 312 4.51 -20.70 3.50
N MET A 313 5.20 -19.99 4.39
CA MET A 313 6.63 -20.23 4.65
C MET A 313 6.86 -21.59 5.31
N LEU A 314 6.03 -21.95 6.30
CA LEU A 314 6.03 -23.29 6.90
C LEU A 314 5.91 -24.39 5.83
N GLY A 315 5.02 -24.20 4.85
CA GLY A 315 4.86 -25.14 3.74
C GLY A 315 6.13 -25.28 2.90
N LEU A 316 6.81 -24.17 2.60
CA LEU A 316 8.07 -24.17 1.84
C LEU A 316 9.24 -24.77 2.61
N GLU A 317 9.36 -24.47 3.90
CA GLU A 317 10.40 -25.01 4.79
C GLU A 317 10.26 -26.53 4.91
N ASN A 318 9.03 -27.03 5.08
CA ASN A 318 8.76 -28.46 5.20
C ASN A 318 9.16 -29.27 3.96
N VAL A 319 9.03 -28.70 2.76
CA VAL A 319 9.41 -29.41 1.51
C VAL A 319 10.86 -29.18 1.09
N SER A 320 11.46 -28.06 1.47
CA SER A 320 12.83 -27.72 1.08
C SER A 320 13.88 -28.18 2.09
N GLY A 321 13.50 -28.30 3.37
CA GLY A 321 14.45 -28.49 4.47
C GLY A 321 15.31 -27.26 4.76
N ILE A 322 14.99 -26.11 4.18
CA ILE A 322 15.69 -24.83 4.37
C ILE A 322 14.89 -24.00 5.38
N ASP A 323 15.57 -23.45 6.38
CA ASP A 323 15.02 -22.45 7.31
C ASP A 323 15.14 -21.07 6.67
N PHE A 324 13.99 -20.47 6.28
CA PHE A 324 13.96 -19.17 5.64
C PHE A 324 13.80 -18.07 6.70
N SER A 325 14.68 -17.07 6.65
CA SER A 325 14.58 -15.90 7.53
C SER A 325 13.38 -15.00 7.20
N GLU A 326 12.83 -15.15 6.01
CA GLU A 326 11.75 -14.36 5.45
C GLU A 326 10.38 -14.82 5.94
N GLN A 327 9.51 -13.87 6.27
CA GLN A 327 8.15 -14.16 6.75
C GLN A 327 7.10 -14.21 5.62
N ASN A 328 7.51 -14.09 4.36
CA ASN A 328 6.60 -14.17 3.20
C ASN A 328 7.36 -14.55 1.92
N VAL A 329 6.59 -14.94 0.91
CA VAL A 329 7.09 -15.44 -0.39
C VAL A 329 7.56 -14.30 -1.32
N HIS A 330 7.45 -13.04 -0.88
CA HIS A 330 7.78 -11.83 -1.65
C HIS A 330 7.05 -11.74 -3.01
N ASN A 331 5.92 -12.43 -3.13
CA ASN A 331 5.01 -12.35 -4.25
C ASN A 331 3.61 -12.70 -3.74
N TYR A 332 2.76 -11.70 -3.61
CA TYR A 332 1.46 -11.87 -2.99
C TYR A 332 0.55 -12.81 -3.79
N TYR A 333 0.70 -12.89 -5.10
CA TYR A 333 -0.10 -13.82 -5.91
C TYR A 333 0.29 -15.27 -5.62
N LEU A 334 1.59 -15.54 -5.47
CA LEU A 334 2.08 -16.85 -5.03
C LEU A 334 1.72 -17.13 -3.58
N GLN A 335 1.79 -16.12 -2.70
CA GLN A 335 1.35 -16.21 -1.31
C GLN A 335 -0.13 -16.62 -1.23
N VAL A 336 -1.04 -15.96 -1.95
CA VAL A 336 -2.47 -16.30 -1.98
C VAL A 336 -2.66 -17.74 -2.44
N LEU A 337 -1.90 -18.20 -3.42
CA LEU A 337 -1.99 -19.56 -3.92
C LEU A 337 -1.49 -20.60 -2.90
N LEU A 338 -0.39 -20.32 -2.18
CA LEU A 338 0.11 -21.20 -1.12
C LEU A 338 -0.76 -21.18 0.13
N GLU A 339 -1.33 -20.04 0.52
CA GLU A 339 -2.13 -19.95 1.74
C GLU A 339 -3.56 -20.44 1.53
N PHE A 340 -4.16 -20.14 0.37
CA PHE A 340 -5.60 -20.33 0.13
C PHE A 340 -5.92 -21.25 -1.06
N GLY A 341 -4.89 -21.87 -1.64
CA GLY A 341 -5.02 -22.91 -2.65
C GLY A 341 -5.55 -22.42 -4.00
N LEU A 342 -5.88 -23.39 -4.85
CA LEU A 342 -6.38 -23.17 -6.22
C LEU A 342 -7.70 -22.39 -6.28
N LEU A 343 -8.47 -22.32 -5.19
CA LEU A 343 -9.69 -21.51 -5.13
C LEU A 343 -9.41 -20.06 -4.68
N GLY A 344 -8.44 -19.85 -3.79
CA GLY A 344 -8.11 -18.53 -3.27
C GLY A 344 -7.57 -17.59 -4.35
N LEU A 345 -6.65 -18.07 -5.20
CA LEU A 345 -6.05 -17.24 -6.24
C LEU A 345 -7.07 -16.73 -7.27
N PRO A 346 -7.94 -17.56 -7.88
CA PRO A 346 -8.98 -17.07 -8.78
C PRO A 346 -9.92 -16.06 -8.13
N LEU A 347 -10.35 -16.28 -6.88
CA LEU A 347 -11.19 -15.33 -6.15
C LEU A 347 -10.50 -13.97 -5.98
N TYR A 348 -9.21 -13.98 -5.63
CA TYR A 348 -8.40 -12.77 -5.56
C TYR A 348 -8.21 -12.11 -6.93
N LEU A 349 -7.90 -12.88 -7.97
CA LEU A 349 -7.72 -12.36 -9.33
C LEU A 349 -9.00 -11.72 -9.89
N VAL A 350 -10.18 -12.20 -9.53
CA VAL A 350 -11.45 -11.53 -9.86
C VAL A 350 -11.50 -10.14 -9.23
N ILE A 351 -11.08 -9.97 -7.97
CA ILE A 351 -11.00 -8.65 -7.33
C ILE A 351 -10.02 -7.75 -8.08
N VAL A 352 -8.81 -8.25 -8.36
CA VAL A 352 -7.76 -7.50 -9.07
C VAL A 352 -8.25 -7.07 -10.45
N PHE A 353 -8.79 -8.00 -11.25
CA PHE A 353 -9.30 -7.72 -12.59
C PHE A 353 -10.40 -6.66 -12.57
N GLN A 354 -11.36 -6.77 -11.65
CA GLN A 354 -12.47 -5.83 -11.56
C GLN A 354 -12.02 -4.44 -11.11
N LEU A 355 -11.00 -4.35 -10.25
CA LEU A 355 -10.37 -3.08 -9.88
C LEU A 355 -9.58 -2.49 -11.04
N LEU A 356 -8.73 -3.27 -11.72
CA LEU A 356 -7.97 -2.82 -12.90
C LEU A 356 -8.90 -2.29 -13.99
N ARG A 357 -10.03 -2.97 -14.23
CA ARG A 357 -11.07 -2.49 -15.15
C ARG A 357 -11.58 -1.11 -14.73
N ARG A 358 -11.92 -0.89 -13.46
CA ARG A 358 -12.36 0.42 -12.94
C ARG A 358 -11.26 1.49 -13.01
N ILE A 359 -10.02 1.13 -12.71
CA ILE A 359 -8.83 2.00 -12.81
C ILE A 359 -8.64 2.48 -14.25
N HIS A 360 -8.77 1.57 -15.22
CA HIS A 360 -8.72 1.92 -16.64
C HIS A 360 -9.78 2.97 -17.00
N TRP A 361 -11.03 2.77 -16.57
CA TRP A 361 -12.11 3.75 -16.76
C TRP A 361 -11.83 5.10 -16.06
N ALA A 362 -11.06 5.10 -14.98
CA ALA A 362 -10.66 6.32 -14.26
C ALA A 362 -9.57 7.14 -14.98
N LYS A 363 -9.09 6.65 -16.14
CA LYS A 363 -8.10 7.31 -17.02
C LYS A 363 -6.83 7.77 -16.29
N LEU A 364 -6.42 7.01 -15.27
CA LEU A 364 -5.22 7.29 -14.45
C LEU A 364 -5.22 8.70 -13.82
N ALA A 365 -6.39 9.29 -13.61
CA ALA A 365 -6.52 10.60 -12.97
C ALA A 365 -6.99 10.49 -11.51
N ASP A 366 -7.36 9.31 -11.05
CA ASP A 366 -7.80 9.08 -9.68
C ASP A 366 -6.61 8.72 -8.77
N PRO A 367 -6.35 9.49 -7.70
CA PRO A 367 -5.31 9.17 -6.73
C PRO A 367 -5.36 7.75 -6.19
N LEU A 368 -6.55 7.26 -5.81
CA LEU A 368 -6.71 5.92 -5.25
C LEU A 368 -6.48 4.86 -6.33
N ALA A 369 -6.92 5.11 -7.56
CA ALA A 369 -6.67 4.21 -8.68
C ALA A 369 -5.17 4.04 -8.97
N ILE A 370 -4.41 5.14 -8.92
CA ILE A 370 -2.94 5.11 -9.09
C ILE A 370 -2.29 4.29 -7.98
N ILE A 371 -2.66 4.56 -6.72
CA ILE A 371 -2.09 3.84 -5.57
C ILE A 371 -2.39 2.34 -5.66
N LEU A 372 -3.63 1.96 -5.95
CA LEU A 372 -4.02 0.55 -6.08
C LEU A 372 -3.32 -0.14 -7.25
N LEU A 373 -3.15 0.55 -8.39
CA LEU A 373 -2.38 0.02 -9.50
C LEU A 373 -0.92 -0.22 -9.12
N CYS A 374 -0.29 0.76 -8.46
CA CYS A 374 1.06 0.64 -7.92
C CYS A 374 1.17 -0.53 -6.92
N TYR A 375 0.18 -0.71 -6.04
CA TYR A 375 0.12 -1.86 -5.13
C TYR A 375 0.05 -3.18 -5.87
N PHE A 376 -0.82 -3.35 -6.87
CA PHE A 376 -0.92 -4.62 -7.60
C PHE A 376 0.35 -4.97 -8.37
N ILE A 377 1.07 -3.97 -8.89
CA ILE A 377 2.37 -4.16 -9.54
C ILE A 377 3.44 -4.55 -8.52
N SER A 378 3.57 -3.81 -7.42
CA SER A 378 4.56 -4.09 -6.38
C SER A 378 4.23 -5.34 -5.53
N SER A 379 2.99 -5.82 -5.57
CA SER A 379 2.58 -7.10 -4.97
C SER A 379 3.29 -8.30 -5.60
N LEU A 380 3.87 -8.16 -6.78
CA LEU A 380 4.74 -9.19 -7.37
C LEU A 380 6.11 -9.32 -6.66
N ILE A 381 6.44 -8.40 -5.73
CA ILE A 381 7.81 -8.20 -5.24
C ILE A 381 7.94 -8.14 -3.70
N GLN A 382 6.94 -7.63 -2.96
CA GLN A 382 7.18 -7.31 -1.53
C GLN A 382 6.00 -7.38 -0.56
N PHE A 383 4.76 -7.60 -1.02
CA PHE A 383 3.60 -7.59 -0.12
C PHE A 383 3.15 -8.99 0.27
N ARG A 384 2.50 -9.07 1.43
CA ARG A 384 1.97 -10.32 2.00
C ARG A 384 0.45 -10.37 2.01
N GLY A 385 -0.24 -9.24 1.83
CA GLY A 385 -1.67 -9.21 1.50
C GLY A 385 -2.61 -8.68 2.56
N ALA A 386 -2.17 -8.57 3.81
CA ALA A 386 -2.97 -8.05 4.91
C ALA A 386 -2.67 -6.58 5.21
N GLU A 387 -2.24 -5.81 4.22
CA GLU A 387 -1.93 -4.38 4.40
C GLU A 387 -3.21 -3.57 4.58
N SER A 388 -3.60 -3.31 5.83
CA SER A 388 -4.85 -2.65 6.24
C SER A 388 -5.16 -1.34 5.48
N MET A 389 -4.13 -0.54 5.20
CA MET A 389 -4.27 0.71 4.46
C MET A 389 -4.74 0.49 3.01
N ILE A 390 -4.27 -0.57 2.34
CA ILE A 390 -4.69 -0.90 0.98
C ILE A 390 -6.14 -1.38 0.96
N TRP A 391 -6.54 -2.19 1.92
CA TRP A 391 -7.92 -2.65 2.06
C TRP A 391 -8.89 -1.49 2.35
N LEU A 392 -8.48 -0.51 3.17
CA LEU A 392 -9.21 0.75 3.35
C LEU A 392 -9.41 1.48 2.01
N TYR A 393 -8.33 1.64 1.22
CA TYR A 393 -8.41 2.28 -0.09
C TYR A 393 -9.30 1.53 -1.07
N MET A 394 -9.23 0.19 -1.10
CA MET A 394 -10.09 -0.64 -1.94
C MET A 394 -11.56 -0.44 -1.58
N GLY A 395 -11.90 -0.40 -0.29
CA GLY A 395 -13.28 -0.20 0.18
C GLY A 395 -13.83 1.15 -0.28
N ILE A 396 -13.06 2.22 -0.10
CA ILE A 396 -13.41 3.57 -0.54
C ILE A 396 -13.59 3.59 -2.07
N PHE A 397 -12.62 3.06 -2.81
CA PHE A 397 -12.62 3.09 -4.27
C PHE A 397 -13.76 2.26 -4.87
N PHE A 398 -14.09 1.10 -4.30
CA PHE A 398 -15.23 0.30 -4.74
C PHE A 398 -16.55 1.06 -4.63
N MET A 399 -16.75 1.80 -3.53
CA MET A 399 -17.99 2.53 -3.29
C MET A 399 -18.09 3.80 -4.13
N GLN A 400 -17.00 4.55 -4.27
CA GLN A 400 -16.99 5.80 -5.04
C GLN A 400 -17.09 5.57 -6.56
N TYR A 401 -16.76 4.37 -7.05
CA TYR A 401 -16.89 4.01 -8.47
C TYR A 401 -18.15 3.19 -8.81
N HIS A 402 -18.89 2.70 -7.80
CA HIS A 402 -20.16 1.99 -8.03
C HIS A 402 -21.30 2.98 -8.37
N TYR A 403 -21.20 4.22 -7.90
CA TYR A 403 -22.06 5.32 -8.33
C TYR A 403 -21.49 5.96 -9.60
N LYS A 404 -21.84 5.38 -10.77
CA LYS A 404 -21.93 6.19 -11.98
C LYS A 404 -23.05 7.22 -11.76
N PRO A 405 -22.87 8.49 -12.19
CA PRO A 405 -23.93 9.49 -12.19
C PRO A 405 -24.90 9.22 -13.35
N ASP A 406 -25.63 8.11 -13.30
CA ASP A 406 -26.81 7.92 -14.13
C ASP A 406 -28.01 8.42 -13.30
N THR A 407 -28.13 9.75 -13.12
CA THR A 407 -29.37 10.52 -12.81
C THR A 407 -29.02 11.93 -12.32
N PHE A 408 -28.61 12.80 -13.22
CA PHE A 408 -29.03 14.22 -13.18
C PHE A 408 -29.30 14.62 -14.64
N SER A 409 -30.27 13.94 -15.26
CA SER A 409 -31.07 14.56 -16.30
C SER A 409 -31.86 15.67 -15.60
N VAL A 410 -31.30 16.88 -15.60
CA VAL A 410 -32.09 18.09 -15.37
C VAL A 410 -33.13 18.07 -16.48
N ASN A 411 -34.39 17.80 -16.13
CA ASN A 411 -35.52 18.05 -17.01
C ASN A 411 -35.55 19.57 -17.28
N SER A 412 -34.84 20.00 -18.31
CA SER A 412 -35.05 21.29 -18.96
C SER A 412 -36.30 21.16 -19.84
N SER A 413 -37.47 21.08 -19.20
CA SER A 413 -38.75 21.31 -19.83
C SER A 413 -39.68 21.99 -18.84
N VAL A 414 -39.29 23.20 -18.42
CA VAL A 414 -40.27 24.24 -18.10
C VAL A 414 -40.49 24.97 -19.41
N SER A 415 -41.54 24.56 -20.11
CA SER A 415 -42.11 25.28 -21.24
C SER A 415 -42.52 26.67 -20.77
N ILE A 416 -41.92 27.70 -21.36
CA ILE A 416 -42.53 29.02 -21.42
C ILE A 416 -43.66 28.90 -22.45
N ALA A 417 -44.89 29.03 -21.97
CA ALA A 417 -46.06 29.47 -22.71
C ALA A 417 -46.87 30.38 -21.79
#